data_AF-A0A1I1Z374-F1
#
_entry.id   AF-A0A1I1Z374-F1
#
_cell.length_a   1.000
_cell.length_b   1.000
_cell.length_c   1.000
_cell.angle_alpha   90.00
_cell.angle_beta   90.00
_cell.angle_gamma   90.00
#
_symmetry.space_group_name_H-M   'P 1'
#
loop_
_entity.id
_entity.type
_entity.pdbx_description
1 polymer ?
#
loop_
_entity_poly.entity_id
_entity_poly.type
_entity_poly.pdbx_seq_one_letter_code
_entity_poly.pdbx_strand_id
1 'polypeptide(L)'
;MMLKTSYKGIDPIVWQVNSFGKNCRNVATQITTFFYSRLSPRITQAIAFCSLLLPLVIASPSVGQKLPILKSHTYTISIRDGDYFRKGVWTIDPKVNPDIYEAPMAINEKDKLVTFITDLDSLQLRVERDKTYPFVILINEKDSAFTQVKAVQSAVTFTKAYIKAHQGKTFIEVPAVYELVNIIIALTNTGKKMDGLVVKNTAYYQDILNRFSPYEQESVVKKIDSVLSKSYMEYFSIKTNAYSFDFTAKGRIEPSAVYDRFTSTNTLRPYLNDLQQFADKSKFATFFKQHQPLYNQLIRAYRDSMGIAQMQTWLEKNFPGITYNSYKIVFSPLVGNNQSANWFEYNGFKEVQAHINFPYRDEQEKKEFSSQALHVKDGNIAFTELNHNFIGPEGQKPGYQKGINDAFVDLSSWTRTGSPAERGYHNARTCFDEYMNWALVSLRYIDYAPPLEQAKLIAKMEKRQVEVRGFKKFAEFNQFLIQLYKNRSKGQVVADLYPQIVAWFVNNK
;
A
#
# COMPACT_ATOMS: atom_id res chain seq x y z
N MET A 1 24.66 36.53 27.62
CA MET A 1 23.29 37.08 27.59
C MET A 1 22.56 36.40 26.44
N MET A 2 21.95 35.23 26.70
CA MET A 2 21.24 34.40 25.72
C MET A 2 19.86 34.10 26.31
N LEU A 3 18.80 34.45 25.59
CA LEU A 3 17.43 34.20 25.98
C LEU A 3 17.01 32.82 25.48
N LYS A 4 16.72 31.94 26.45
CA LYS A 4 16.00 30.67 26.29
C LYS A 4 14.52 30.97 25.99
N THR A 5 13.95 30.30 25.00
CA THR A 5 12.50 30.15 24.87
C THR A 5 12.14 28.67 25.02
N SER A 6 11.37 28.41 26.06
CA SER A 6 10.82 27.13 26.50
C SER A 6 9.68 26.64 25.61
N TYR A 7 9.70 25.36 25.24
CA TYR A 7 8.50 24.62 24.82
C TYR A 7 7.88 23.91 26.05
N LYS A 8 6.59 24.10 26.30
CA LYS A 8 5.76 23.30 27.21
C LYS A 8 4.49 22.84 26.50
N GLY A 9 4.37 21.52 26.38
CA GLY A 9 3.18 20.69 26.64
C GLY A 9 1.98 20.75 25.69
N ILE A 10 1.66 19.61 25.05
CA ILE A 10 0.36 18.89 25.18
C ILE A 10 0.65 17.38 25.06
N ASP A 11 0.36 16.61 26.12
CA ASP A 11 0.44 15.14 26.18
C ASP A 11 -0.76 14.47 25.48
N PRO A 12 -0.59 13.27 24.90
CA PRO A 12 -1.64 12.27 24.84
C PRO A 12 -1.37 11.11 25.81
N ILE A 13 -2.40 10.84 26.60
CA ILE A 13 -2.50 9.84 27.66
C ILE A 13 -2.20 8.41 27.16
N VAL A 14 -1.33 7.75 27.92
CA VAL A 14 -0.97 6.33 27.88
C VAL A 14 -2.11 5.48 28.44
N TRP A 15 -2.41 4.33 27.82
CA TRP A 15 -3.00 3.19 28.53
C TRP A 15 -2.12 1.96 28.33
N GLN A 16 -1.42 1.57 29.41
CA GLN A 16 -0.85 0.25 29.61
C GLN A 16 -1.95 -0.66 30.18
N VAL A 17 -2.08 -1.86 29.63
CA VAL A 17 -2.80 -2.97 30.25
C VAL A 17 -1.75 -3.93 30.77
N ASN A 18 -1.68 -4.10 32.09
CA ASN A 18 -1.00 -5.23 32.72
C ASN A 18 -1.93 -5.96 33.69
N SER A 19 -1.83 -7.27 33.58
CA SER A 19 -2.43 -8.38 34.33
C SER A 19 -2.36 -8.30 35.86
N PHE A 20 -3.40 -8.81 36.56
CA PHE A 20 -3.39 -10.02 37.42
C PHE A 20 -4.62 -10.05 38.34
N GLY A 21 -5.20 -11.24 38.61
CA GLY A 21 -5.95 -11.51 39.85
C GLY A 21 -7.20 -12.38 39.74
N LYS A 22 -7.11 -13.63 40.26
CA LYS A 22 -8.18 -14.62 40.45
C LYS A 22 -9.06 -14.33 41.69
N ASN A 23 -10.25 -14.95 41.69
CA ASN A 23 -11.06 -15.42 42.83
C ASN A 23 -11.71 -14.38 43.77
N CYS A 24 -13.06 -14.35 43.82
CA CYS A 24 -13.83 -14.90 44.95
C CYS A 24 -15.35 -14.80 44.77
N ARG A 25 -16.02 -15.72 45.47
CA ARG A 25 -17.44 -16.10 45.51
C ARG A 25 -18.39 -15.02 46.05
N ASN A 26 -19.68 -15.29 45.82
CA ASN A 26 -20.86 -14.91 46.63
C ASN A 26 -21.37 -13.47 46.54
N VAL A 27 -22.35 -13.24 45.66
CA VAL A 27 -23.59 -12.54 46.04
C VAL A 27 -24.75 -13.16 45.25
N ALA A 28 -25.25 -14.30 45.73
CA ALA A 28 -26.64 -14.65 45.56
C ALA A 28 -27.38 -14.10 46.79
N THR A 29 -28.56 -13.50 46.58
CA THR A 29 -29.79 -13.57 47.40
C THR A 29 -30.57 -12.27 47.22
N GLN A 30 -31.88 -12.41 47.07
CA GLN A 30 -32.92 -11.37 46.95
C GLN A 30 -33.24 -10.91 45.52
N ILE A 31 -34.08 -11.70 44.84
CA ILE A 31 -35.41 -11.28 44.34
C ILE A 31 -36.15 -12.58 43.99
N THR A 32 -36.87 -13.11 44.97
CA THR A 32 -37.96 -14.06 44.76
C THR A 32 -38.90 -13.88 45.94
N THR A 33 -40.21 -13.90 45.67
CA THR A 33 -41.34 -13.87 46.61
C THR A 33 -41.96 -12.48 46.85
N PHE A 34 -42.78 -12.04 45.90
CA PHE A 34 -44.03 -11.37 46.25
C PHE A 34 -45.18 -12.01 45.43
N PHE A 35 -45.82 -12.98 46.08
CA PHE A 35 -47.22 -13.41 45.93
C PHE A 35 -47.73 -13.97 44.60
N TYR A 36 -47.57 -15.30 44.45
CA TYR A 36 -48.63 -16.17 43.93
C TYR A 36 -49.60 -16.52 45.09
N SER A 37 -50.88 -16.19 44.96
CA SER A 37 -51.96 -16.94 45.64
C SER A 37 -53.31 -16.69 44.99
N ARG A 38 -53.80 -17.68 44.22
CA ARG A 38 -55.19 -18.18 44.22
C ARG A 38 -55.26 -19.44 43.33
N LEU A 39 -55.10 -20.59 43.99
CA LEU A 39 -55.54 -21.92 43.54
C LEU A 39 -57.07 -22.02 43.77
N SER A 40 -57.89 -22.76 43.03
CA SER A 40 -58.00 -24.24 42.99
C SER A 40 -59.35 -24.64 42.29
N PRO A 41 -59.84 -25.91 42.25
CA PRO A 41 -59.78 -26.83 41.10
C PRO A 41 -61.15 -27.47 40.73
N ARG A 42 -61.23 -28.33 39.69
CA ARG A 42 -62.17 -29.48 39.54
C ARG A 42 -61.82 -30.30 38.27
N ILE A 43 -61.31 -31.55 38.41
CA ILE A 43 -62.04 -32.85 38.27
C ILE A 43 -62.37 -33.16 36.78
N THR A 44 -62.07 -34.29 36.13
CA THR A 44 -61.46 -35.60 36.45
C THR A 44 -61.20 -36.36 35.14
N GLN A 45 -60.27 -37.32 35.20
CA GLN A 45 -59.84 -38.29 34.19
C GLN A 45 -60.97 -39.05 33.49
N ALA A 46 -60.76 -39.42 32.21
CA ALA A 46 -61.24 -40.69 31.65
C ALA A 46 -60.43 -41.14 30.41
N ILE A 47 -59.74 -42.27 30.60
CA ILE A 47 -59.55 -43.38 29.66
C ILE A 47 -58.47 -43.26 28.57
N ALA A 48 -57.46 -44.12 28.78
CA ALA A 48 -56.39 -44.51 27.88
C ALA A 48 -56.90 -45.22 26.61
N PHE A 49 -56.21 -45.07 25.49
CA PHE A 49 -55.75 -46.17 24.62
C PHE A 49 -54.87 -45.64 23.47
N CYS A 50 -53.88 -46.44 23.08
CA CYS A 50 -53.07 -46.38 21.85
C CYS A 50 -51.98 -45.29 21.76
N SER A 51 -50.72 -45.62 22.01
CA SER A 51 -49.77 -46.34 21.12
C SER A 51 -48.84 -45.36 20.41
N LEU A 52 -47.56 -45.39 20.82
CA LEU A 52 -46.35 -45.17 20.00
C LEU A 52 -46.50 -44.30 18.74
N LEU A 53 -46.18 -43.01 18.86
CA LEU A 53 -45.70 -42.20 17.73
C LEU A 53 -44.25 -41.79 18.02
N LEU A 54 -43.32 -42.58 17.44
CA LEU A 54 -41.94 -42.17 17.20
C LEU A 54 -41.95 -40.80 16.50
N PRO A 55 -41.19 -39.78 16.94
CA PRO A 55 -40.89 -38.67 16.06
C PRO A 55 -39.90 -39.20 15.01
N LEU A 56 -40.39 -39.39 13.80
CA LEU A 56 -39.57 -39.60 12.61
C LEU A 56 -38.69 -38.34 12.43
N VAL A 57 -37.48 -38.37 12.97
CA VAL A 57 -36.43 -37.42 12.60
C VAL A 57 -36.14 -37.70 11.13
N ILE A 58 -36.70 -36.86 10.25
CA ILE A 58 -36.28 -36.79 8.85
C ILE A 58 -34.85 -36.23 8.90
N ALA A 59 -33.88 -37.13 9.05
CA ALA A 59 -32.51 -36.85 8.70
C ALA A 59 -32.49 -36.66 7.18
N SER A 60 -32.59 -35.40 6.74
CA SER A 60 -32.21 -35.05 5.36
C SER A 60 -30.77 -35.54 5.17
N PRO A 61 -30.49 -36.44 4.22
CA PRO A 61 -29.12 -36.79 3.93
C PRO A 61 -28.44 -35.52 3.45
N SER A 62 -27.47 -35.03 4.21
CA SER A 62 -26.43 -34.19 3.66
C SER A 62 -25.72 -35.05 2.62
N VAL A 63 -26.12 -34.89 1.35
CA VAL A 63 -25.33 -35.40 0.23
C VAL A 63 -23.98 -34.71 0.36
N GLY A 64 -23.01 -35.39 0.96
CA GLY A 64 -21.63 -34.93 0.97
C GLY A 64 -21.19 -34.82 -0.47
N GLN A 65 -21.15 -33.60 -1.00
CA GLN A 65 -20.68 -33.34 -2.35
C GLN A 65 -19.24 -33.84 -2.43
N LYS A 66 -19.00 -34.91 -3.19
CA LYS A 66 -17.65 -35.42 -3.40
C LYS A 66 -16.81 -34.29 -3.99
N LEU A 67 -15.74 -33.93 -3.30
CA LEU A 67 -14.82 -32.90 -3.78
C LEU A 67 -14.17 -33.37 -5.09
N PRO A 68 -13.96 -32.48 -6.07
CA PRO A 68 -13.15 -32.81 -7.24
C PRO A 68 -11.75 -33.26 -6.80
N ILE A 69 -11.20 -34.27 -7.49
CA ILE A 69 -9.85 -34.78 -7.26
C ILE A 69 -9.05 -34.57 -8.54
N LEU A 70 -7.92 -33.88 -8.42
CA LEU A 70 -6.93 -33.71 -9.48
C LEU A 70 -5.72 -34.61 -9.20
N LYS A 71 -5.33 -35.47 -10.14
CA LYS A 71 -4.17 -36.35 -9.96
C LYS A 71 -2.88 -35.72 -10.49
N SER A 72 -1.75 -36.01 -9.86
CA SER A 72 -0.41 -35.55 -10.29
C SER A 72 0.66 -36.57 -9.89
N HIS A 73 1.72 -36.72 -10.69
CA HIS A 73 2.97 -37.35 -10.20
C HIS A 73 4.02 -36.33 -9.75
N THR A 74 3.83 -35.05 -10.09
CA THR A 74 4.75 -33.98 -9.70
C THR A 74 4.16 -33.11 -8.59
N TYR A 75 5.03 -32.45 -7.82
CA TYR A 75 4.63 -31.42 -6.87
C TYR A 75 4.49 -30.03 -7.52
N THR A 76 4.81 -29.89 -8.80
CA THR A 76 4.74 -28.59 -9.50
C THR A 76 3.78 -28.68 -10.68
N ILE A 77 2.77 -27.82 -10.67
CA ILE A 77 1.68 -27.83 -11.64
C ILE A 77 1.46 -26.45 -12.26
N SER A 78 0.75 -26.41 -13.38
CA SER A 78 0.45 -25.17 -14.12
C SER A 78 -0.96 -24.68 -13.82
N ILE A 79 -1.16 -23.37 -13.91
CA ILE A 79 -2.48 -22.75 -13.73
C ILE A 79 -2.78 -21.91 -14.98
N ARG A 80 -3.95 -22.12 -15.56
CA ARG A 80 -4.58 -21.21 -16.53
C ARG A 80 -5.68 -20.45 -15.82
N ASP A 81 -5.49 -19.16 -15.63
CA ASP A 81 -6.48 -18.26 -15.04
C ASP A 81 -7.05 -17.35 -16.14
N GLY A 82 -8.26 -17.66 -16.61
CA GLY A 82 -8.84 -17.07 -17.81
C GLY A 82 -7.93 -17.25 -19.02
N ASP A 83 -7.53 -16.14 -19.63
CA ASP A 83 -6.59 -16.12 -20.76
C ASP A 83 -5.11 -16.28 -20.34
N TYR A 84 -4.80 -16.18 -19.04
CA TYR A 84 -3.42 -16.12 -18.55
C TYR A 84 -2.91 -17.51 -18.11
N PHE A 85 -1.98 -18.07 -18.87
CA PHE A 85 -1.35 -19.36 -18.57
C PHE A 85 0.01 -19.18 -17.89
N ARG A 86 0.18 -19.82 -16.72
CA ARG A 86 1.44 -19.86 -15.99
C ARG A 86 1.89 -21.30 -15.83
N LYS A 87 3.01 -21.63 -16.48
CA LYS A 87 3.61 -22.97 -16.44
C LYS A 87 4.35 -23.18 -15.13
N GLY A 88 4.06 -24.28 -14.42
CA GLY A 88 4.81 -24.72 -13.24
C GLY A 88 4.88 -23.70 -12.10
N VAL A 89 3.85 -22.86 -11.94
CA VAL A 89 3.85 -21.77 -10.95
C VAL A 89 3.39 -22.21 -9.57
N TRP A 90 2.63 -23.31 -9.50
CA TRP A 90 2.05 -23.78 -8.25
C TRP A 90 2.83 -24.98 -7.73
N THR A 91 3.42 -24.83 -6.54
CA THR A 91 4.06 -25.93 -5.83
C THR A 91 3.11 -26.46 -4.79
N ILE A 92 2.67 -27.69 -4.96
CA ILE A 92 1.75 -28.39 -4.08
C ILE A 92 2.47 -28.68 -2.75
N ASP A 93 1.91 -28.20 -1.65
CA ASP A 93 2.38 -28.55 -0.30
C ASP A 93 1.24 -29.16 0.53
N PRO A 94 1.23 -30.49 0.74
CA PRO A 94 0.24 -31.15 1.59
C PRO A 94 0.15 -30.62 3.03
N LYS A 95 1.15 -29.89 3.52
CA LYS A 95 1.15 -29.29 4.86
C LYS A 95 0.38 -27.97 4.93
N VAL A 96 0.14 -27.33 3.79
CA VAL A 96 -0.68 -26.11 3.70
C VAL A 96 -2.14 -26.53 3.48
N ASN A 97 -3.01 -26.24 4.44
CA ASN A 97 -4.37 -26.77 4.46
C ASN A 97 -5.39 -25.74 5.02
N PRO A 98 -6.26 -25.14 4.17
CA PRO A 98 -6.22 -25.21 2.71
C PRO A 98 -5.03 -24.44 2.13
N ASP A 99 -4.50 -24.95 1.02
CA ASP A 99 -3.64 -24.18 0.12
C ASP A 99 -4.52 -23.34 -0.83
N ILE A 100 -4.47 -22.02 -0.69
CA ILE A 100 -5.46 -21.11 -1.30
C ILE A 100 -4.86 -20.42 -2.53
N TYR A 101 -5.45 -20.70 -3.70
CA TYR A 101 -5.24 -19.92 -4.90
C TYR A 101 -6.26 -18.77 -4.98
N GLU A 102 -5.80 -17.52 -4.80
CA GLU A 102 -6.64 -16.35 -5.05
C GLU A 102 -6.70 -16.07 -6.57
N ALA A 103 -7.91 -16.15 -7.13
CA ALA A 103 -8.17 -15.91 -8.55
C ALA A 103 -8.68 -14.46 -8.74
N PRO A 104 -7.85 -13.51 -9.22
CA PRO A 104 -8.23 -12.11 -9.33
C PRO A 104 -9.24 -11.88 -10.47
N MET A 105 -10.42 -11.40 -10.14
CA MET A 105 -11.52 -11.10 -11.06
C MET A 105 -11.42 -9.65 -11.56
N ALA A 106 -11.63 -9.39 -12.85
CA ALA A 106 -11.76 -8.02 -13.34
C ALA A 106 -12.96 -7.31 -12.68
N ILE A 107 -12.94 -5.97 -12.63
CA ILE A 107 -13.94 -5.13 -11.93
C ILE A 107 -15.39 -5.47 -12.34
N ASN A 108 -15.61 -5.80 -13.62
CA ASN A 108 -16.93 -6.13 -14.17
C ASN A 108 -17.13 -7.62 -14.50
N GLU A 109 -16.17 -8.48 -14.16
CA GLU A 109 -16.21 -9.92 -14.46
C GLU A 109 -16.97 -10.69 -13.37
N LYS A 110 -18.10 -11.31 -13.74
CA LYS A 110 -18.96 -12.06 -12.83
C LYS A 110 -18.43 -13.47 -12.58
N ASP A 111 -17.93 -14.11 -13.62
CA ASP A 111 -17.35 -15.44 -13.59
C ASP A 111 -16.17 -15.57 -14.56
N LYS A 112 -15.32 -16.57 -14.33
CA LYS A 112 -14.23 -16.95 -15.23
C LYS A 112 -13.87 -18.42 -15.07
N LEU A 113 -13.08 -18.94 -16.01
CA LEU A 113 -12.52 -20.28 -15.91
C LEU A 113 -11.14 -20.25 -15.26
N VAL A 114 -10.93 -21.09 -14.26
CA VAL A 114 -9.62 -21.38 -13.67
C VAL A 114 -9.33 -22.86 -13.88
N THR A 115 -8.22 -23.18 -14.52
CA THR A 115 -7.82 -24.56 -14.82
C THR A 115 -6.48 -24.87 -14.16
N PHE A 116 -6.46 -25.88 -13.30
CA PHE A 116 -5.23 -26.48 -12.78
C PHE A 116 -4.84 -27.62 -13.70
N ILE A 117 -3.57 -27.68 -14.10
CA ILE A 117 -3.07 -28.60 -15.13
C ILE A 117 -1.83 -29.30 -14.59
N THR A 118 -1.88 -30.64 -14.51
CA THR A 118 -0.79 -31.50 -14.04
C THR A 118 -0.15 -32.26 -15.19
N ASP A 119 0.74 -33.19 -14.89
CA ASP A 119 1.30 -34.14 -15.85
C ASP A 119 0.30 -35.25 -16.25
N LEU A 120 -0.78 -35.43 -15.49
CA LEU A 120 -1.77 -36.50 -15.67
C LEU A 120 -3.15 -36.02 -16.12
N ASP A 121 -3.59 -34.87 -15.63
CA ASP A 121 -4.99 -34.45 -15.71
C ASP A 121 -5.12 -32.92 -15.65
N SER A 122 -6.34 -32.43 -15.82
CA SER A 122 -6.68 -31.03 -15.59
C SER A 122 -8.03 -30.89 -14.91
N LEU A 123 -8.13 -29.96 -13.97
CA LEU A 123 -9.38 -29.59 -13.32
C LEU A 123 -9.74 -28.16 -13.71
N GLN A 124 -10.82 -28.02 -14.48
CA GLN A 124 -11.38 -26.72 -14.84
C GLN A 124 -12.57 -26.38 -13.95
N LEU A 125 -12.50 -25.20 -13.33
CA LEU A 125 -13.53 -24.65 -12.45
C LEU A 125 -14.07 -23.37 -13.06
N ARG A 126 -15.40 -23.28 -13.20
CA ARG A 126 -16.07 -21.99 -13.44
C ARG A 126 -16.28 -21.31 -12.10
N VAL A 127 -15.50 -20.27 -11.85
CA VAL A 127 -15.49 -19.54 -10.58
C VAL A 127 -16.28 -18.25 -10.70
N GLU A 128 -17.09 -17.95 -9.70
CA GLU A 128 -17.88 -16.73 -9.59
C GLU A 128 -17.31 -15.84 -8.48
N ARG A 129 -17.46 -14.53 -8.65
CA ARG A 129 -16.94 -13.54 -7.68
C ARG A 129 -17.40 -13.83 -6.24
N ASP A 130 -16.46 -13.68 -5.31
CA ASP A 130 -16.64 -13.85 -3.86
C ASP A 130 -17.07 -15.26 -3.44
N LYS A 131 -16.94 -16.26 -4.32
CA LYS A 131 -17.13 -17.69 -4.01
C LYS A 131 -15.80 -18.44 -3.88
N THR A 132 -15.87 -19.55 -3.17
CA THR A 132 -14.74 -20.46 -2.92
C THR A 132 -15.05 -21.86 -3.45
N TYR A 133 -14.06 -22.49 -4.08
CA TYR A 133 -14.18 -23.79 -4.75
C TYR A 133 -13.10 -24.74 -4.22
N PRO A 134 -13.44 -25.64 -3.26
CA PRO A 134 -12.50 -26.62 -2.72
C PRO A 134 -12.31 -27.82 -3.65
N PHE A 135 -11.10 -28.35 -3.68
CA PHE A 135 -10.76 -29.61 -4.35
C PHE A 135 -9.54 -30.26 -3.69
N VAL A 136 -9.24 -31.49 -4.05
CA VAL A 136 -8.07 -32.23 -3.56
C VAL A 136 -7.11 -32.49 -4.70
N ILE A 137 -5.81 -32.26 -4.48
CA ILE A 137 -4.76 -32.72 -5.38
C ILE A 137 -4.16 -33.99 -4.78
N LEU A 138 -4.29 -35.11 -5.48
CA LEU A 138 -3.75 -36.42 -5.09
C LEU A 138 -2.39 -36.63 -5.81
N ILE A 139 -1.31 -36.68 -5.04
CA ILE A 139 0.06 -36.84 -5.53
C ILE A 139 0.51 -38.29 -5.36
N ASN A 140 0.95 -38.92 -6.45
CA ASN A 140 1.47 -40.30 -6.47
C ASN A 140 0.55 -41.34 -5.80
N GLU A 141 -0.77 -41.10 -5.84
CA GLU A 141 -1.80 -41.91 -5.18
C GLU A 141 -1.60 -42.13 -3.67
N LYS A 142 -0.80 -41.27 -3.02
CA LYS A 142 -0.40 -41.41 -1.61
C LYS A 142 -0.67 -40.15 -0.82
N ASP A 143 -0.13 -39.03 -1.27
CA ASP A 143 -0.28 -37.74 -0.59
C ASP A 143 -1.48 -36.99 -1.13
N SER A 144 -2.13 -36.20 -0.28
CA SER A 144 -3.24 -35.33 -0.69
C SER A 144 -3.03 -33.91 -0.17
N ALA A 145 -3.16 -32.93 -1.04
CA ALA A 145 -3.22 -31.52 -0.65
C ALA A 145 -4.67 -31.01 -0.79
N PHE A 146 -5.18 -30.39 0.27
CA PHE A 146 -6.47 -29.71 0.22
C PHE A 146 -6.28 -28.30 -0.33
N THR A 147 -6.89 -28.02 -1.48
CA THR A 147 -6.69 -26.76 -2.21
C THR A 147 -8.02 -26.04 -2.38
N GLN A 148 -7.99 -24.72 -2.39
CA GLN A 148 -9.16 -23.88 -2.65
C GLN A 148 -8.86 -22.84 -3.72
N VAL A 149 -9.80 -22.64 -4.65
CA VAL A 149 -9.84 -21.42 -5.47
C VAL A 149 -10.75 -20.41 -4.81
N LYS A 150 -10.24 -19.23 -4.47
CA LYS A 150 -11.02 -18.11 -3.96
C LYS A 150 -11.07 -17.01 -5.01
N ALA A 151 -12.24 -16.76 -5.59
CA ALA A 151 -12.40 -15.71 -6.59
C ALA A 151 -12.58 -14.35 -5.88
N VAL A 152 -11.64 -13.43 -6.09
CA VAL A 152 -11.60 -12.13 -5.40
C VAL A 152 -11.61 -10.99 -6.40
N GLN A 153 -12.31 -9.89 -6.13
CA GLN A 153 -12.25 -8.71 -6.99
C GLN A 153 -10.83 -8.10 -6.95
N SER A 154 -10.19 -8.04 -8.12
CA SER A 154 -8.91 -7.38 -8.30
C SER A 154 -9.02 -5.87 -8.02
N ALA A 155 -7.95 -5.29 -7.47
CA ALA A 155 -7.84 -3.83 -7.33
C ALA A 155 -7.68 -3.12 -8.68
N VAL A 156 -7.25 -3.86 -9.72
CA VAL A 156 -7.04 -3.35 -11.07
C VAL A 156 -7.57 -4.28 -12.15
N THR A 157 -7.87 -3.74 -13.32
CA THR A 157 -8.15 -4.50 -14.54
C THR A 157 -7.29 -3.98 -15.68
N PHE A 158 -6.23 -4.72 -16.00
CA PHE A 158 -5.39 -4.44 -17.17
C PHE A 158 -5.90 -5.24 -18.37
N THR A 159 -6.76 -4.59 -19.17
CA THR A 159 -7.25 -5.17 -20.42
C THR A 159 -6.11 -5.32 -21.44
N LYS A 160 -6.28 -6.17 -22.46
CA LYS A 160 -5.31 -6.30 -23.56
C LYS A 160 -5.01 -4.95 -24.23
N ALA A 161 -6.02 -4.09 -24.36
CA ALA A 161 -5.85 -2.73 -24.90
C ALA A 161 -5.04 -1.84 -23.95
N TYR A 162 -5.30 -1.90 -22.65
CA TYR A 162 -4.52 -1.17 -21.64
C TYR A 162 -3.05 -1.60 -21.66
N ILE A 163 -2.79 -2.90 -21.62
CA ILE A 163 -1.44 -3.49 -21.68
C ILE A 163 -0.70 -3.00 -22.92
N LYS A 164 -1.31 -3.12 -24.10
CA LYS A 164 -0.71 -2.64 -25.37
C LYS A 164 -0.39 -1.14 -25.33
N ALA A 165 -1.24 -0.34 -24.70
CA ALA A 165 -1.06 1.10 -24.61
C ALA A 165 0.05 1.53 -23.62
N HIS A 166 0.33 0.72 -22.60
CA HIS A 166 1.23 1.06 -21.48
C HIS A 166 2.55 0.29 -21.45
N GLN A 167 2.67 -0.82 -22.18
CA GLN A 167 3.88 -1.64 -22.24
C GLN A 167 5.12 -0.80 -22.59
N GLY A 168 6.14 -0.85 -21.73
CA GLY A 168 7.42 -0.17 -21.90
C GLY A 168 7.32 1.35 -21.77
N LYS A 169 6.24 1.89 -21.19
CA LYS A 169 6.02 3.34 -21.08
C LYS A 169 6.04 3.84 -19.65
N THR A 170 6.39 5.11 -19.54
CA THR A 170 6.33 5.88 -18.30
C THR A 170 5.35 7.02 -18.48
N PHE A 171 4.43 7.16 -17.53
CA PHE A 171 3.45 8.24 -17.49
C PHE A 171 3.75 9.16 -16.31
N ILE A 172 3.62 10.47 -16.54
CA ILE A 172 3.79 11.48 -15.50
C ILE A 172 2.57 12.38 -15.61
N GLU A 173 1.78 12.46 -14.55
CA GLU A 173 0.43 13.02 -14.65
C GLU A 173 -0.04 13.71 -13.38
N VAL A 174 -0.94 14.68 -13.59
CA VAL A 174 -1.76 15.32 -12.57
C VAL A 174 -3.21 14.97 -12.89
N PRO A 175 -3.76 13.87 -12.35
CA PRO A 175 -5.13 13.45 -12.67
C PRO A 175 -6.15 14.43 -12.09
N ALA A 176 -7.24 14.70 -12.82
CA ALA A 176 -8.21 15.72 -12.44
C ALA A 176 -8.91 15.45 -11.10
N VAL A 177 -9.41 14.22 -10.87
CA VAL A 177 -10.06 13.87 -9.58
C VAL A 177 -9.04 13.87 -8.44
N TYR A 178 -7.80 13.42 -8.72
CA TYR A 178 -6.69 13.48 -7.78
C TYR A 178 -6.39 14.92 -7.34
N GLU A 179 -6.32 15.86 -8.29
CA GLU A 179 -6.11 17.27 -8.00
C GLU A 179 -7.31 17.90 -7.29
N LEU A 180 -8.53 17.60 -7.70
CA LEU A 180 -9.76 18.05 -7.02
C LEU A 180 -9.76 17.69 -5.54
N VAL A 181 -9.40 16.45 -5.20
CA VAL A 181 -9.30 16.00 -3.81
C VAL A 181 -8.22 16.77 -3.06
N ASN A 182 -7.04 17.00 -3.65
CA ASN A 182 -5.98 17.78 -3.01
C ASN A 182 -6.38 19.26 -2.81
N ILE A 183 -7.13 19.85 -3.73
CA ILE A 183 -7.72 21.19 -3.57
C ILE A 183 -8.69 21.19 -2.39
N ILE A 184 -9.60 20.22 -2.30
CA ILE A 184 -10.54 20.13 -1.16
C ILE A 184 -9.77 19.98 0.15
N ILE A 185 -8.73 19.14 0.19
CA ILE A 185 -7.88 18.98 1.37
C ILE A 185 -7.21 20.31 1.74
N ALA A 186 -6.70 21.08 0.76
CA ALA A 186 -6.10 22.39 0.98
C ALA A 186 -7.07 23.43 1.59
N LEU A 187 -8.38 23.26 1.40
CA LEU A 187 -9.43 24.12 1.97
C LEU A 187 -9.84 23.73 3.40
N THR A 188 -9.57 22.48 3.82
CA THR A 188 -9.90 21.99 5.16
C THR A 188 -9.12 22.72 6.25
N ASN A 189 -9.65 22.75 7.49
CA ASN A 189 -8.90 23.29 8.63
C ASN A 189 -7.60 22.52 8.86
N THR A 190 -7.66 21.18 8.73
CA THR A 190 -6.50 20.30 8.88
C THR A 190 -5.44 20.63 7.83
N GLY A 191 -5.81 20.76 6.55
CA GLY A 191 -4.91 21.14 5.46
C GLY A 191 -4.24 22.50 5.67
N LYS A 192 -4.99 23.49 6.16
CA LYS A 192 -4.48 24.84 6.44
C LYS A 192 -3.54 24.88 7.65
N LYS A 193 -3.84 24.14 8.72
CA LYS A 193 -3.10 24.22 9.99
C LYS A 193 -1.94 23.25 10.11
N MET A 194 -2.05 22.05 9.54
CA MET A 194 -1.02 21.02 9.68
C MET A 194 0.17 21.33 8.78
N ASP A 195 1.36 21.42 9.37
CA ASP A 195 2.59 21.65 8.64
C ASP A 195 3.00 20.43 7.84
N GLY A 196 3.49 20.68 6.62
CA GLY A 196 3.95 19.63 5.72
C GLY A 196 2.83 18.77 5.11
N LEU A 197 1.55 18.97 5.43
CA LEU A 197 0.46 18.22 4.77
C LEU A 197 0.18 18.76 3.35
N VAL A 198 0.11 20.08 3.24
CA VAL A 198 -0.13 20.82 1.99
C VAL A 198 1.00 21.82 1.77
N VAL A 199 1.46 21.95 0.52
CA VAL A 199 2.44 22.97 0.12
C VAL A 199 1.74 24.31 -0.01
N LYS A 200 2.03 25.24 0.92
CA LYS A 200 1.33 26.53 1.03
C LYS A 200 2.11 27.71 0.43
N ASN A 201 3.43 27.58 0.33
CA ASN A 201 4.33 28.68 -0.07
C ASN A 201 4.52 28.72 -1.60
N THR A 202 3.42 28.74 -2.36
CA THR A 202 3.45 28.79 -3.83
C THR A 202 2.38 29.74 -4.36
N ALA A 203 2.60 30.31 -5.55
CA ALA A 203 1.58 31.08 -6.25
C ALA A 203 0.32 30.25 -6.52
N TYR A 204 0.50 28.96 -6.87
CA TYR A 204 -0.60 28.04 -7.12
C TYR A 204 -1.51 27.86 -5.89
N TYR A 205 -0.94 27.74 -4.68
CA TYR A 205 -1.75 27.66 -3.46
C TYR A 205 -2.58 28.94 -3.22
N GLN A 206 -2.01 30.11 -3.51
CA GLN A 206 -2.74 31.38 -3.41
C GLN A 206 -3.88 31.45 -4.43
N ASP A 207 -3.65 31.01 -5.67
CA ASP A 207 -4.69 30.93 -6.70
C ASP A 207 -5.81 29.97 -6.31
N ILE A 208 -5.48 28.85 -5.63
CA ILE A 208 -6.46 27.94 -5.05
C ILE A 208 -7.32 28.64 -4.01
N LEU A 209 -6.73 29.34 -3.04
CA LEU A 209 -7.51 30.05 -2.02
C LEU A 209 -8.39 31.12 -2.66
N ASN A 210 -7.85 31.93 -3.56
CA ASN A 210 -8.59 32.96 -4.29
C ASN A 210 -9.81 32.39 -5.03
N ARG A 211 -9.65 31.21 -5.65
CA ARG A 211 -10.71 30.59 -6.44
C ARG A 211 -11.73 29.83 -5.59
N PHE A 212 -11.27 29.10 -4.58
CA PHE A 212 -12.06 28.06 -3.92
C PHE A 212 -12.44 28.37 -2.47
N SER A 213 -11.87 29.39 -1.83
CA SER A 213 -12.27 29.79 -0.47
C SER A 213 -13.77 30.07 -0.29
N PRO A 214 -14.52 30.61 -1.28
CA PRO A 214 -15.97 30.75 -1.17
C PRO A 214 -16.73 29.43 -0.94
N TYR A 215 -16.11 28.28 -1.24
CA TYR A 215 -16.71 26.95 -1.14
C TYR A 215 -16.23 26.15 0.08
N GLU A 216 -15.48 26.76 1.00
CA GLU A 216 -14.94 26.09 2.20
C GLU A 216 -16.02 25.52 3.13
N GLN A 217 -17.24 26.05 3.05
CA GLN A 217 -18.37 25.61 3.86
C GLN A 217 -19.18 24.46 3.24
N GLU A 218 -18.83 24.03 2.01
CA GLU A 218 -19.47 22.92 1.32
C GLU A 218 -19.30 21.59 2.08
N SER A 219 -20.30 20.72 1.94
CA SER A 219 -20.39 19.48 2.74
C SER A 219 -19.14 18.60 2.61
N VAL A 220 -18.59 18.48 1.39
CA VAL A 220 -17.40 17.65 1.13
C VAL A 220 -16.19 18.14 1.93
N VAL A 221 -15.98 19.46 2.04
CA VAL A 221 -14.81 20.02 2.75
C VAL A 221 -14.88 19.66 4.23
N LYS A 222 -16.06 19.82 4.84
CA LYS A 222 -16.29 19.47 6.25
C LYS A 222 -16.15 17.97 6.51
N LYS A 223 -16.69 17.13 5.63
CA LYS A 223 -16.61 15.67 5.73
C LYS A 223 -15.16 15.19 5.63
N ILE A 224 -14.40 15.70 4.65
CA ILE A 224 -12.99 15.36 4.50
C ILE A 224 -12.16 15.87 5.69
N ASP A 225 -12.38 17.09 6.19
CA ASP A 225 -11.71 17.61 7.39
C ASP A 225 -11.95 16.72 8.63
N SER A 226 -13.18 16.23 8.79
CA SER A 226 -13.54 15.33 9.90
C SER A 226 -12.82 13.99 9.84
N VAL A 227 -12.45 13.51 8.64
CA VAL A 227 -11.69 12.28 8.48
C VAL A 227 -10.20 12.54 8.66
N LEU A 228 -9.66 13.58 8.01
CA LEU A 228 -8.25 13.95 8.10
C LEU A 228 -7.79 14.28 9.52
N SER A 229 -8.65 14.90 10.33
CA SER A 229 -8.33 15.26 11.72
C SER A 229 -8.14 14.05 12.64
N LYS A 230 -8.59 12.85 12.23
CA LYS A 230 -8.47 11.61 13.02
C LYS A 230 -7.12 10.92 12.84
N SER A 231 -6.57 10.92 11.62
CA SER A 231 -5.33 10.23 11.32
C SER A 231 -4.68 10.74 10.04
N TYR A 232 -3.36 10.90 10.08
CA TYR A 232 -2.55 11.22 8.89
C TYR A 232 -2.69 10.16 7.77
N MET A 233 -2.98 8.90 8.14
CA MET A 233 -3.20 7.82 7.18
C MET A 233 -4.42 8.04 6.29
N GLU A 234 -5.39 8.83 6.74
CA GLU A 234 -6.59 9.11 5.96
C GLU A 234 -6.29 9.99 4.74
N TYR A 235 -5.33 10.91 4.85
CA TYR A 235 -4.89 11.67 3.68
C TYR A 235 -4.36 10.72 2.60
N PHE A 236 -3.49 9.78 2.97
CA PHE A 236 -2.95 8.79 2.03
C PHE A 236 -4.09 8.00 1.37
N SER A 237 -5.02 7.50 2.18
CA SER A 237 -6.14 6.68 1.73
C SER A 237 -7.05 7.43 0.74
N ILE A 238 -7.48 8.65 1.09
CA ILE A 238 -8.37 9.47 0.27
C ILE A 238 -7.67 9.95 -1.02
N LYS A 239 -6.44 10.46 -0.91
CA LYS A 239 -5.66 10.95 -2.05
C LYS A 239 -5.41 9.85 -3.08
N THR A 240 -4.90 8.69 -2.65
CA THR A 240 -4.56 7.62 -3.59
C THR A 240 -5.80 7.00 -4.22
N ASN A 241 -6.88 6.79 -3.45
CA ASN A 241 -8.15 6.32 -4.00
C ASN A 241 -8.81 7.30 -4.98
N ALA A 242 -8.45 8.58 -4.97
CA ALA A 242 -8.88 9.54 -5.99
C ALA A 242 -8.45 9.14 -7.41
N TYR A 243 -7.35 8.37 -7.54
CA TYR A 243 -6.89 7.85 -8.82
C TYR A 243 -7.74 6.65 -9.34
N SER A 244 -8.74 6.20 -8.57
CA SER A 244 -9.76 5.23 -9.01
C SER A 244 -10.96 5.87 -9.72
N PHE A 245 -10.90 7.16 -10.04
CA PHE A 245 -11.99 7.90 -10.68
C PHE A 245 -11.48 8.78 -11.81
N ASP A 246 -12.22 8.77 -12.92
CA ASP A 246 -11.98 9.60 -14.08
C ASP A 246 -12.85 10.86 -14.02
N PHE A 247 -12.30 11.98 -14.50
CA PHE A 247 -13.08 13.19 -14.76
C PHE A 247 -13.36 13.29 -16.25
N THR A 248 -14.58 12.98 -16.67
CA THR A 248 -14.92 12.90 -18.09
C THR A 248 -14.96 14.27 -18.76
N ALA A 249 -14.90 14.29 -20.09
CA ALA A 249 -15.01 15.51 -20.88
C ALA A 249 -16.34 16.27 -20.63
N LYS A 250 -17.38 15.59 -20.14
CA LYS A 250 -18.67 16.19 -19.75
C LYS A 250 -18.66 16.76 -18.32
N GLY A 251 -17.52 16.76 -17.65
CA GLY A 251 -17.36 17.22 -16.28
C GLY A 251 -17.93 16.26 -15.23
N ARG A 252 -18.00 14.96 -15.52
CA ARG A 252 -18.53 13.94 -14.60
C ARG A 252 -17.41 13.16 -13.93
N ILE A 253 -17.54 12.89 -12.64
CA ILE A 253 -16.69 11.97 -11.88
C ILE A 253 -17.28 10.57 -12.01
N GLU A 254 -16.53 9.66 -12.64
CA GLU A 254 -16.97 8.29 -12.90
C GLU A 254 -15.93 7.28 -12.40
N PRO A 255 -16.32 6.08 -11.94
CA PRO A 255 -15.37 5.02 -11.59
C PRO A 255 -14.45 4.68 -12.77
N SER A 256 -13.16 4.53 -12.50
CA SER A 256 -12.19 4.12 -13.50
C SER A 256 -12.46 2.68 -13.96
N ALA A 257 -12.31 2.43 -15.26
CA ALA A 257 -12.33 1.07 -15.80
C ALA A 257 -11.06 0.27 -15.47
N VAL A 258 -10.00 0.95 -15.00
CA VAL A 258 -8.68 0.36 -14.74
C VAL A 258 -8.45 0.13 -13.26
N TYR A 259 -8.78 1.12 -12.42
CA TYR A 259 -8.47 1.12 -10.99
C TYR A 259 -9.73 1.12 -10.14
N ASP A 260 -9.89 0.10 -9.30
CA ASP A 260 -11.00 -0.01 -8.34
C ASP A 260 -10.68 0.65 -7.00
N ARG A 261 -9.47 0.40 -6.49
CA ARG A 261 -9.01 0.85 -5.17
C ARG A 261 -7.48 0.85 -5.09
N PHE A 262 -6.95 1.70 -4.21
CA PHE A 262 -5.53 1.82 -3.90
C PHE A 262 -5.15 1.33 -2.49
N THR A 263 -6.17 1.13 -1.65
CA THR A 263 -6.05 0.51 -0.32
C THR A 263 -6.97 -0.70 -0.24
N SER A 264 -7.11 -1.33 0.92
CA SER A 264 -7.98 -2.50 1.10
C SER A 264 -9.43 -2.24 0.67
N THR A 265 -9.91 -1.01 0.86
CA THR A 265 -11.23 -0.54 0.40
C THR A 265 -11.10 0.86 -0.22
N ASN A 266 -11.96 1.20 -1.18
CA ASN A 266 -11.95 2.55 -1.73
C ASN A 266 -12.67 3.53 -0.79
N THR A 267 -11.89 4.27 0.00
CA THR A 267 -12.39 5.21 1.02
C THR A 267 -12.98 6.49 0.44
N LEU A 268 -12.79 6.75 -0.85
CA LEU A 268 -13.34 7.94 -1.51
C LEU A 268 -14.73 7.71 -2.11
N ARG A 269 -15.12 6.46 -2.38
CA ARG A 269 -16.44 6.09 -2.95
C ARG A 269 -17.63 6.75 -2.23
N PRO A 270 -17.68 6.85 -0.89
CA PRO A 270 -18.80 7.49 -0.19
C PRO A 270 -18.97 8.99 -0.50
N TYR A 271 -17.95 9.66 -1.04
CA TYR A 271 -17.94 11.11 -1.26
C TYR A 271 -18.19 11.51 -2.71
N LEU A 272 -18.41 10.58 -3.65
CA LEU A 272 -18.47 10.90 -5.09
C LEU A 272 -19.54 11.94 -5.44
N ASN A 273 -20.73 11.83 -4.85
CA ASN A 273 -21.80 12.81 -5.07
C ASN A 273 -21.41 14.20 -4.54
N ASP A 274 -20.79 14.27 -3.36
CA ASP A 274 -20.35 15.53 -2.78
C ASP A 274 -19.19 16.15 -3.58
N LEU A 275 -18.26 15.32 -4.07
CA LEU A 275 -17.16 15.73 -4.94
C LEU A 275 -17.68 16.30 -6.26
N GLN A 276 -18.67 15.64 -6.88
CA GLN A 276 -19.30 16.12 -8.10
C GLN A 276 -19.98 17.47 -7.87
N GLN A 277 -20.78 17.59 -6.80
CA GLN A 277 -21.46 18.85 -6.47
C GLN A 277 -20.46 19.99 -6.23
N PHE A 278 -19.37 19.71 -5.50
CA PHE A 278 -18.31 20.69 -5.30
C PHE A 278 -17.65 21.09 -6.63
N ALA A 279 -17.32 20.12 -7.49
CA ALA A 279 -16.71 20.38 -8.79
C ALA A 279 -17.61 21.26 -9.69
N ASP A 280 -18.91 20.99 -9.70
CA ASP A 280 -19.90 21.76 -10.47
C ASP A 280 -20.03 23.18 -9.93
N LYS A 281 -20.28 23.34 -8.62
CA LYS A 281 -20.45 24.65 -7.96
C LYS A 281 -19.21 25.53 -8.07
N SER A 282 -18.03 24.93 -7.90
CA SER A 282 -16.75 25.63 -7.98
C SER A 282 -16.25 25.85 -9.40
N LYS A 283 -16.95 25.33 -10.41
CA LYS A 283 -16.52 25.26 -11.82
C LYS A 283 -15.09 24.72 -11.94
N PHE A 284 -14.80 23.64 -11.21
CA PHE A 284 -13.50 22.98 -11.18
C PHE A 284 -12.98 22.64 -12.58
N ALA A 285 -13.84 22.14 -13.47
CA ALA A 285 -13.46 21.81 -14.86
C ALA A 285 -12.81 23.00 -15.60
N THR A 286 -13.32 24.22 -15.38
CA THR A 286 -12.76 25.44 -15.99
C THR A 286 -11.41 25.77 -15.36
N PHE A 287 -11.32 25.72 -14.03
CA PHE A 287 -10.07 25.95 -13.30
C PHE A 287 -8.97 24.98 -13.73
N PHE A 288 -9.27 23.69 -13.76
CA PHE A 288 -8.33 22.63 -14.12
C PHE A 288 -7.85 22.76 -15.57
N LYS A 289 -8.74 23.15 -16.50
CA LYS A 289 -8.38 23.46 -17.89
C LYS A 289 -7.45 24.67 -17.99
N GLN A 290 -7.73 25.74 -17.23
CA GLN A 290 -6.91 26.96 -17.22
C GLN A 290 -5.50 26.70 -16.66
N HIS A 291 -5.34 25.73 -15.75
CA HIS A 291 -4.05 25.39 -15.15
C HIS A 291 -3.27 24.30 -15.90
N GLN A 292 -3.79 23.78 -17.01
CA GLN A 292 -3.05 22.83 -17.86
C GLN A 292 -1.64 23.31 -18.25
N PRO A 293 -1.38 24.60 -18.57
CA PRO A 293 -0.03 25.07 -18.84
C PRO A 293 0.94 24.85 -17.67
N LEU A 294 0.50 25.14 -16.44
CA LEU A 294 1.26 24.89 -15.22
C LEU A 294 1.52 23.40 -15.03
N TYR A 295 0.47 22.57 -15.07
CA TYR A 295 0.64 21.12 -14.88
C TYR A 295 1.57 20.52 -15.93
N ASN A 296 1.44 20.92 -17.19
CA ASN A 296 2.32 20.48 -18.26
C ASN A 296 3.78 20.93 -18.04
N GLN A 297 4.01 22.11 -17.46
CA GLN A 297 5.35 22.54 -17.07
C GLN A 297 5.94 21.64 -15.97
N LEU A 298 5.16 21.32 -14.94
CA LEU A 298 5.61 20.46 -13.84
C LEU A 298 5.85 19.01 -14.31
N ILE A 299 4.99 18.49 -15.18
CA ILE A 299 5.15 17.18 -15.84
C ILE A 299 6.46 17.15 -16.64
N ARG A 300 6.75 18.19 -17.43
CA ARG A 300 8.02 18.30 -18.16
C ARG A 300 9.22 18.34 -17.22
N ALA A 301 9.14 19.01 -16.08
CA ALA A 301 10.24 19.04 -15.12
C ALA A 301 10.60 17.64 -14.60
N TYR A 302 9.61 16.80 -14.28
CA TYR A 302 9.86 15.39 -13.96
C TYR A 302 10.48 14.62 -15.13
N ARG A 303 9.86 14.74 -16.31
CA ARG A 303 10.24 13.98 -17.51
C ARG A 303 11.65 14.31 -17.98
N ASP A 304 11.95 15.60 -18.07
CA ASP A 304 13.09 16.14 -18.81
C ASP A 304 14.24 16.56 -17.89
N SER A 305 13.97 16.88 -16.61
CA SER A 305 14.98 17.44 -15.70
C SER A 305 15.33 16.55 -14.52
N MET A 306 14.35 15.88 -13.90
CA MET A 306 14.60 15.11 -12.66
C MET A 306 15.13 13.69 -12.93
N GLY A 307 15.09 13.23 -14.18
CA GLY A 307 15.73 11.99 -14.62
C GLY A 307 14.96 10.71 -14.26
N ILE A 308 13.63 10.70 -14.42
CA ILE A 308 12.81 9.50 -14.13
C ILE A 308 13.27 8.27 -14.93
N ALA A 309 13.53 8.42 -16.23
CA ALA A 309 14.03 7.32 -17.06
C ALA A 309 15.39 6.79 -16.55
N GLN A 310 16.28 7.71 -16.14
CA GLN A 310 17.58 7.35 -15.57
C GLN A 310 17.44 6.59 -14.24
N MET A 311 16.46 6.94 -13.40
CA MET A 311 16.15 6.20 -12.18
C MET A 311 15.71 4.77 -12.48
N GLN A 312 14.81 4.60 -13.46
CA GLN A 312 14.29 3.29 -13.86
C GLN A 312 15.42 2.40 -14.38
N THR A 313 16.22 2.90 -15.33
CA THR A 313 17.39 2.17 -15.84
C THR A 313 18.38 1.83 -14.74
N TRP A 314 18.62 2.75 -13.80
CA TRP A 314 19.51 2.48 -12.67
C TRP A 314 18.98 1.37 -11.77
N LEU A 315 17.67 1.36 -11.46
CA LEU A 315 17.05 0.34 -10.64
C LEU A 315 17.05 -1.03 -11.32
N GLU A 316 16.61 -1.11 -12.58
CA GLU A 316 16.61 -2.37 -13.35
C GLU A 316 18.00 -2.97 -13.49
N LYS A 317 19.02 -2.11 -13.72
CA LYS A 317 20.42 -2.54 -13.76
C LYS A 317 20.88 -3.08 -12.41
N ASN A 318 20.56 -2.39 -11.32
CA ASN A 318 21.11 -2.72 -10.01
C ASN A 318 20.38 -3.86 -9.28
N PHE A 319 19.19 -4.24 -9.77
CA PHE A 319 18.34 -5.30 -9.25
C PHE A 319 17.88 -6.25 -10.37
N PRO A 320 18.82 -6.98 -11.01
CA PRO A 320 18.49 -7.88 -12.09
C PRO A 320 17.52 -8.96 -11.61
N GLY A 321 16.46 -9.19 -12.38
CA GLY A 321 15.39 -10.14 -12.05
C GLY A 321 14.12 -9.48 -11.50
N ILE A 322 14.17 -8.20 -11.13
CA ILE A 322 12.98 -7.41 -10.79
C ILE A 322 12.67 -6.51 -11.99
N THR A 323 11.51 -6.72 -12.62
CA THR A 323 11.11 -5.99 -13.82
C THR A 323 9.65 -5.56 -13.75
N TYR A 324 9.37 -4.44 -14.39
CA TYR A 324 8.05 -3.85 -14.50
C TYR A 324 7.75 -3.50 -15.95
N ASN A 325 6.49 -3.53 -16.33
CA ASN A 325 6.06 -3.26 -17.70
C ASN A 325 5.70 -1.80 -17.92
N SER A 326 5.31 -1.07 -16.87
CA SER A 326 4.90 0.32 -16.93
C SER A 326 5.19 1.02 -15.61
N TYR A 327 5.44 2.33 -15.71
CA TYR A 327 5.66 3.20 -14.57
C TYR A 327 4.74 4.41 -14.62
N LYS A 328 4.26 4.84 -13.45
CA LYS A 328 3.49 6.08 -13.31
C LYS A 328 4.03 6.96 -12.19
N ILE A 329 4.17 8.24 -12.48
CA ILE A 329 4.40 9.29 -11.50
C ILE A 329 3.11 10.12 -11.44
N VAL A 330 2.34 9.90 -10.37
CA VAL A 330 1.10 10.62 -10.09
C VAL A 330 1.43 11.67 -9.04
N PHE A 331 1.16 12.93 -9.31
CA PHE A 331 1.45 13.98 -8.35
C PHE A 331 0.39 15.08 -8.34
N SER A 332 0.39 15.84 -7.26
CA SER A 332 -0.30 17.13 -7.18
C SER A 332 0.71 18.20 -6.75
N PRO A 333 0.61 19.44 -7.28
CA PRO A 333 1.44 20.55 -6.83
C PRO A 333 1.19 20.93 -5.35
N LEU A 334 0.13 20.40 -4.73
CA LEU A 334 -0.28 20.68 -3.35
C LEU A 334 0.17 19.64 -2.34
N VAL A 335 0.51 18.41 -2.77
CA VAL A 335 0.93 17.35 -1.84
C VAL A 335 2.21 17.78 -1.13
N GLY A 336 2.24 17.66 0.20
CA GLY A 336 3.44 17.88 1.01
C GLY A 336 4.21 16.58 1.28
N ASN A 337 4.22 16.12 2.53
CA ASN A 337 4.99 14.97 3.02
C ASN A 337 4.23 13.64 2.94
N ASN A 338 3.13 13.57 2.19
CA ASN A 338 2.34 12.35 2.06
C ASN A 338 2.65 11.68 0.73
N GLN A 339 3.82 11.04 0.67
CA GLN A 339 4.23 10.25 -0.49
C GLN A 339 3.94 8.78 -0.28
N SER A 340 3.79 8.05 -1.38
CA SER A 340 3.56 6.61 -1.32
C SER A 340 3.90 5.90 -2.63
N ALA A 341 4.48 4.72 -2.49
CA ALA A 341 4.67 3.75 -3.55
C ALA A 341 3.49 2.79 -3.62
N ASN A 342 3.13 2.36 -4.84
CA ASN A 342 2.24 1.24 -5.05
C ASN A 342 2.67 0.47 -6.29
N TRP A 343 2.27 -0.79 -6.40
CA TRP A 343 2.40 -1.55 -7.63
C TRP A 343 1.25 -2.53 -7.76
N PHE A 344 0.94 -2.88 -9.01
CA PHE A 344 -0.13 -3.81 -9.33
C PHE A 344 0.34 -4.84 -10.33
N GLU A 345 -0.20 -6.04 -10.23
CA GLU A 345 -0.07 -7.08 -11.24
C GLU A 345 -1.44 -7.60 -11.63
N TYR A 346 -1.68 -7.69 -12.94
CA TYR A 346 -2.86 -8.33 -13.48
C TYR A 346 -2.55 -8.94 -14.84
N ASN A 347 -2.88 -10.22 -15.02
CA ASN A 347 -2.58 -10.98 -16.24
C ASN A 347 -1.12 -10.89 -16.70
N GLY A 348 -0.18 -10.95 -15.74
CA GLY A 348 1.26 -10.89 -16.00
C GLY A 348 1.80 -9.50 -16.34
N PHE A 349 0.96 -8.47 -16.40
CA PHE A 349 1.38 -7.09 -16.56
C PHE A 349 1.60 -6.44 -15.19
N LYS A 350 2.81 -5.92 -14.97
CA LYS A 350 3.22 -5.26 -13.72
C LYS A 350 3.37 -3.76 -13.92
N GLU A 351 2.68 -2.97 -13.12
CA GLU A 351 2.75 -1.51 -13.14
C GLU A 351 3.20 -0.98 -11.78
N VAL A 352 4.20 -0.09 -11.78
CA VAL A 352 4.66 0.63 -10.59
C VAL A 352 4.13 2.05 -10.60
N GLN A 353 3.74 2.55 -9.44
CA GLN A 353 3.27 3.92 -9.27
C GLN A 353 3.94 4.62 -8.09
N ALA A 354 4.40 5.84 -8.31
CA ALA A 354 4.80 6.77 -7.28
C ALA A 354 3.75 7.88 -7.16
N HIS A 355 3.20 8.07 -5.96
CA HIS A 355 2.21 9.11 -5.64
C HIS A 355 2.85 10.18 -4.78
N ILE A 356 3.34 11.26 -5.40
CA ILE A 356 4.34 12.15 -4.79
C ILE A 356 3.96 13.64 -4.82
N ASN A 357 4.76 14.45 -4.14
CA ASN A 357 4.74 15.92 -4.22
C ASN A 357 5.66 16.45 -5.32
N PHE A 358 5.41 17.68 -5.77
CA PHE A 358 6.38 18.41 -6.57
C PHE A 358 7.53 18.98 -5.70
N PRO A 359 8.81 18.79 -6.07
CA PRO A 359 9.96 19.23 -5.30
C PRO A 359 10.26 20.72 -5.55
N TYR A 360 9.50 21.62 -4.93
CA TYR A 360 9.81 23.04 -4.99
C TYR A 360 11.15 23.34 -4.30
N ARG A 361 12.04 24.03 -5.02
CA ARG A 361 13.35 24.45 -4.52
C ARG A 361 13.20 25.63 -3.57
N ASP A 362 13.84 25.56 -2.42
CA ASP A 362 14.01 26.74 -1.58
C ASP A 362 15.17 27.63 -2.09
N GLU A 363 15.13 28.92 -1.75
CA GLU A 363 16.14 29.90 -2.21
C GLU A 363 17.54 29.64 -1.63
N GLN A 364 17.63 28.95 -0.49
CA GLN A 364 18.90 28.62 0.13
C GLN A 364 19.59 27.50 -0.64
N GLU A 365 18.85 26.47 -1.06
CA GLU A 365 19.33 25.36 -1.87
C GLU A 365 19.84 25.82 -3.23
N LYS A 366 19.18 26.82 -3.85
CA LYS A 366 19.64 27.44 -5.10
C LYS A 366 21.00 28.13 -4.97
N LYS A 367 21.35 28.62 -3.78
CA LYS A 367 22.66 29.20 -3.48
C LYS A 367 23.68 28.15 -3.08
N GLU A 368 23.20 27.04 -2.51
CA GLU A 368 24.03 26.01 -1.90
C GLU A 368 24.57 24.99 -2.92
N PHE A 369 23.82 24.73 -4.00
CA PHE A 369 24.09 23.68 -4.98
C PHE A 369 23.97 24.19 -6.43
N SER A 370 24.72 23.57 -7.33
CA SER A 370 24.60 23.79 -8.77
C SER A 370 23.25 23.32 -9.30
N SER A 371 22.85 23.85 -10.46
CA SER A 371 21.62 23.41 -11.14
C SER A 371 21.61 21.91 -11.43
N GLN A 372 22.77 21.33 -11.76
CA GLN A 372 22.96 19.91 -12.03
C GLN A 372 22.79 19.06 -10.77
N ALA A 373 23.37 19.48 -9.65
CA ALA A 373 23.16 18.82 -8.35
C ALA A 373 21.69 18.87 -7.93
N LEU A 374 21.02 20.02 -8.13
CA LEU A 374 19.60 20.17 -7.84
C LEU A 374 18.73 19.28 -8.72
N HIS A 375 19.02 19.11 -10.01
CA HIS A 375 18.28 18.18 -10.87
C HIS A 375 18.29 16.73 -10.34
N VAL A 376 19.44 16.27 -9.83
CA VAL A 376 19.51 14.94 -9.22
C VAL A 376 18.73 14.91 -7.90
N LYS A 377 18.97 15.88 -7.02
CA LYS A 377 18.32 15.98 -5.70
C LYS A 377 16.79 16.10 -5.78
N ASP A 378 16.27 16.88 -6.72
CA ASP A 378 14.82 17.08 -6.88
C ASP A 378 14.11 15.75 -7.18
N GLY A 379 14.82 14.81 -7.82
CA GLY A 379 14.32 13.47 -8.09
C GLY A 379 14.33 12.51 -6.89
N ASN A 380 14.83 12.89 -5.71
CA ASN A 380 15.00 11.96 -4.58
C ASN A 380 13.70 11.28 -4.17
N ILE A 381 12.63 12.05 -3.99
CA ILE A 381 11.35 11.49 -3.54
C ILE A 381 10.76 10.55 -4.59
N ALA A 382 10.84 10.91 -5.87
CA ALA A 382 10.43 10.00 -6.94
C ALA A 382 11.26 8.71 -6.91
N PHE A 383 12.57 8.82 -6.70
CA PHE A 383 13.46 7.68 -6.61
C PHE A 383 13.15 6.79 -5.40
N THR A 384 12.85 7.36 -4.23
CA THR A 384 12.51 6.59 -3.04
C THR A 384 11.20 5.82 -3.22
N GLU A 385 10.17 6.43 -3.81
CA GLU A 385 8.92 5.71 -4.08
C GLU A 385 9.09 4.62 -5.15
N LEU A 386 9.92 4.86 -6.18
CA LEU A 386 10.20 3.84 -7.18
C LEU A 386 11.02 2.68 -6.61
N ASN A 387 12.04 2.97 -5.80
CA ASN A 387 13.00 1.96 -5.33
C ASN A 387 12.41 0.96 -4.32
N HIS A 388 11.33 1.33 -3.61
CA HIS A 388 10.63 0.40 -2.70
C HIS A 388 10.22 -0.89 -3.42
N ASN A 389 9.83 -0.78 -4.69
CA ASN A 389 9.42 -1.90 -5.53
C ASN A 389 10.58 -2.84 -5.89
N PHE A 390 11.83 -2.41 -5.69
CA PHE A 390 13.03 -3.23 -5.94
C PHE A 390 13.64 -3.76 -4.65
N ILE A 391 13.75 -2.90 -3.62
CA ILE A 391 14.26 -3.28 -2.30
C ILE A 391 13.37 -4.35 -1.67
N GLY A 392 12.05 -4.20 -1.81
CA GLY A 392 11.01 -5.14 -1.41
C GLY A 392 11.35 -6.58 -1.80
N PRO A 393 11.18 -6.95 -3.07
CA PRO A 393 11.44 -8.31 -3.53
C PRO A 393 12.87 -8.79 -3.29
N GLU A 394 13.88 -7.91 -3.45
CA GLU A 394 15.28 -8.31 -3.24
C GLU A 394 15.53 -8.77 -1.79
N GLY A 395 15.10 -7.97 -0.81
CA GLY A 395 15.22 -8.33 0.61
C GLY A 395 14.34 -9.52 1.04
N GLN A 396 13.34 -9.91 0.23
CA GLN A 396 12.48 -11.07 0.51
C GLN A 396 13.11 -12.38 0.05
N LYS A 397 14.24 -12.37 -0.65
CA LYS A 397 14.91 -13.61 -1.04
C LYS A 397 15.18 -14.46 0.21
N PRO A 398 14.90 -15.79 0.19
CA PRO A 398 15.02 -16.64 1.37
C PRO A 398 16.37 -16.57 2.10
N GLY A 399 17.46 -16.33 1.35
CA GLY A 399 18.80 -16.20 1.92
C GLY A 399 19.02 -14.99 2.84
N TYR A 400 18.15 -13.98 2.80
CA TYR A 400 18.32 -12.72 3.56
C TYR A 400 17.36 -12.58 4.74
N GLN A 401 16.18 -13.22 4.66
CA GLN A 401 15.10 -13.01 5.64
C GLN A 401 15.54 -13.23 7.08
N LYS A 402 16.27 -14.33 7.34
CA LYS A 402 16.76 -14.65 8.68
C LYS A 402 17.72 -13.57 9.20
N GLY A 403 18.70 -13.16 8.40
CA GLY A 403 19.67 -12.14 8.80
C GLY A 403 19.02 -10.78 9.07
N ILE A 404 18.04 -10.38 8.24
CA ILE A 404 17.26 -9.15 8.46
C ILE A 404 16.46 -9.24 9.76
N ASN A 405 15.75 -10.33 9.99
CA ASN A 405 14.98 -10.50 11.22
C ASN A 405 15.87 -10.51 12.46
N ASP A 406 17.02 -11.20 12.41
CA ASP A 406 17.98 -11.31 13.50
C ASP A 406 18.66 -9.97 13.85
N ALA A 407 18.85 -9.08 12.86
CA ALA A 407 19.47 -7.78 13.07
C ALA A 407 18.53 -6.77 13.74
N PHE A 408 17.23 -6.87 13.49
CA PHE A 408 16.23 -5.90 13.94
C PHE A 408 15.27 -6.44 15.01
N VAL A 409 15.69 -7.47 15.76
CA VAL A 409 14.92 -7.99 16.92
C VAL A 409 14.62 -6.87 17.92
N ASP A 410 15.60 -6.00 18.19
CA ASP A 410 15.42 -4.79 18.98
C ASP A 410 15.46 -3.54 18.07
N LEU A 411 14.28 -3.06 17.68
CA LEU A 411 14.14 -1.85 16.86
C LEU A 411 14.64 -0.58 17.58
N SER A 412 14.74 -0.59 18.90
CA SER A 412 15.22 0.56 19.65
C SER A 412 16.72 0.79 19.42
N SER A 413 17.51 -0.22 19.04
CA SER A 413 18.90 -0.03 18.57
C SER A 413 19.00 0.78 17.28
N TRP A 414 17.95 0.76 16.46
CA TRP A 414 17.94 1.32 15.10
C TRP A 414 17.20 2.64 15.00
N THR A 415 16.23 2.88 15.90
CA THR A 415 15.35 4.04 15.87
C THR A 415 15.35 4.78 17.20
N ARG A 416 15.24 6.10 17.17
CA ARG A 416 15.14 6.95 18.37
C ARG A 416 13.70 7.02 18.86
N THR A 417 13.51 6.88 20.17
CA THR A 417 12.20 7.04 20.81
C THR A 417 11.56 8.39 20.50
N GLY A 418 10.26 8.38 20.17
CA GLY A 418 9.47 9.55 19.78
C GLY A 418 9.74 10.05 18.36
N SER A 419 10.67 9.44 17.61
CA SER A 419 11.04 9.91 16.27
C SER A 419 10.04 9.49 15.19
N PRO A 420 10.06 10.14 14.01
CA PRO A 420 9.35 9.64 12.83
C PRO A 420 9.68 8.19 12.48
N ALA A 421 10.93 7.75 12.66
CA ALA A 421 11.34 6.38 12.37
C ALA A 421 10.65 5.35 13.28
N GLU A 422 10.65 5.57 14.60
CA GLU A 422 9.96 4.65 15.53
C GLU A 422 8.46 4.56 15.24
N ARG A 423 7.84 5.69 14.89
CA ARG A 423 6.40 5.77 14.58
C ARG A 423 6.02 5.19 13.21
N GLY A 424 6.97 5.05 12.29
CA GLY A 424 6.70 4.60 10.92
C GLY A 424 7.11 3.16 10.64
N TYR A 425 8.07 2.61 11.39
CA TYR A 425 8.73 1.34 11.05
C TYR A 425 8.73 0.39 12.25
N HIS A 426 7.70 -0.45 12.31
CA HIS A 426 7.38 -1.28 13.48
C HIS A 426 7.89 -2.72 13.41
N ASN A 427 8.61 -3.11 12.35
CA ASN A 427 9.17 -4.44 12.23
C ASN A 427 10.51 -4.41 11.49
N ALA A 428 11.24 -5.53 11.58
CA ALA A 428 12.55 -5.71 10.96
C ALA A 428 12.57 -5.32 9.48
N ARG A 429 11.54 -5.76 8.76
CA ARG A 429 11.44 -5.59 7.32
C ARG A 429 11.29 -4.12 6.94
N THR A 430 10.31 -3.43 7.52
CA THR A 430 10.04 -2.04 7.17
C THR A 430 11.18 -1.12 7.59
N CYS A 431 11.86 -1.42 8.70
CA CYS A 431 13.04 -0.67 9.13
C CYS A 431 14.23 -0.87 8.16
N PHE A 432 14.58 -2.12 7.84
CA PHE A 432 15.65 -2.43 6.87
C PHE A 432 15.39 -1.78 5.51
N ASP A 433 14.16 -1.89 5.01
CA ASP A 433 13.79 -1.32 3.70
C ASP A 433 13.97 0.19 3.67
N GLU A 434 13.66 0.88 4.77
CA GLU A 434 13.82 2.34 4.81
C GLU A 434 15.28 2.79 4.93
N TYR A 435 16.13 2.01 5.63
CA TYR A 435 17.58 2.23 5.57
C TYR A 435 18.08 2.09 4.13
N MET A 436 17.69 1.02 3.44
CA MET A 436 18.06 0.81 2.04
C MET A 436 17.52 1.92 1.14
N ASN A 437 16.26 2.31 1.31
CA ASN A 437 15.57 3.31 0.50
C ASN A 437 16.39 4.60 0.35
N TRP A 438 16.83 5.15 1.48
CA TRP A 438 17.63 6.38 1.47
C TRP A 438 19.10 6.13 1.19
N ALA A 439 19.65 4.97 1.53
CA ALA A 439 21.03 4.66 1.18
C ALA A 439 21.23 4.51 -0.34
N LEU A 440 20.22 4.03 -1.08
CA LEU A 440 20.27 4.02 -2.55
C LEU A 440 20.24 5.43 -3.14
N VAL A 441 19.65 6.43 -2.48
CA VAL A 441 19.74 7.84 -2.90
C VAL A 441 21.19 8.30 -2.90
N SER A 442 21.98 7.92 -1.89
CA SER A 442 23.42 8.20 -1.87
C SER A 442 24.15 7.56 -3.04
N LEU A 443 23.85 6.30 -3.37
CA LEU A 443 24.47 5.63 -4.51
C LEU A 443 24.11 6.33 -5.83
N ARG A 444 22.86 6.81 -5.97
CA ARG A 444 22.44 7.62 -7.12
C ARG A 444 23.21 8.94 -7.19
N TYR A 445 23.52 9.57 -6.06
CA TYR A 445 24.40 10.75 -6.06
C TYR A 445 25.81 10.42 -6.52
N ILE A 446 26.38 9.30 -6.09
CA ILE A 446 27.71 8.86 -6.53
C ILE A 446 27.77 8.74 -8.06
N ASP A 447 26.72 8.20 -8.68
CA ASP A 447 26.70 7.96 -10.13
C ASP A 447 26.35 9.21 -10.95
N TYR A 448 25.52 10.11 -10.43
CA TYR A 448 24.89 11.15 -11.27
C TYR A 448 25.01 12.58 -10.78
N ALA A 449 25.30 12.82 -9.50
CA ALA A 449 25.51 14.18 -9.02
C ALA A 449 26.94 14.65 -9.34
N PRO A 450 27.16 15.97 -9.55
CA PRO A 450 28.50 16.52 -9.78
C PRO A 450 29.50 16.09 -8.69
N PRO A 451 30.69 15.56 -9.04
CA PRO A 451 31.63 14.97 -8.08
C PRO A 451 31.97 15.86 -6.87
N LEU A 452 32.12 17.17 -7.08
CA LEU A 452 32.45 18.13 -6.03
C LEU A 452 31.31 18.36 -5.02
N GLU A 453 30.08 17.98 -5.36
CA GLU A 453 28.89 18.21 -4.55
C GLU A 453 28.33 16.92 -3.91
N GLN A 454 28.80 15.75 -4.36
CA GLN A 454 28.34 14.44 -3.87
C GLN A 454 28.45 14.31 -2.35
N ALA A 455 29.62 14.59 -1.78
CA ALA A 455 29.86 14.45 -0.34
C ALA A 455 28.91 15.33 0.48
N LYS A 456 28.66 16.56 0.02
CA LYS A 456 27.76 17.52 0.68
C LYS A 456 26.30 17.08 0.60
N LEU A 457 25.85 16.60 -0.57
CA LEU A 457 24.50 16.04 -0.75
C LEU A 457 24.26 14.83 0.17
N ILE A 458 25.23 13.92 0.23
CA ILE A 458 25.19 12.72 1.07
C ILE A 458 25.14 13.11 2.55
N ALA A 459 26.04 13.99 3.01
CA ALA A 459 26.07 14.43 4.41
C ALA A 459 24.76 15.11 4.85
N LYS A 460 24.16 15.94 3.98
CA LYS A 460 22.87 16.58 4.27
C LYS A 460 21.73 15.56 4.39
N MET A 461 21.73 14.52 3.55
CA MET A 461 20.76 13.44 3.63
C MET A 461 20.96 12.58 4.88
N GLU A 462 22.19 12.19 5.22
CA GLU A 462 22.51 11.45 6.44
C GLU A 462 22.06 12.20 7.69
N LYS A 463 22.40 13.49 7.75
CA LYS A 463 21.97 14.38 8.83
C LYS A 463 20.45 14.37 9.00
N ARG A 464 19.70 14.46 7.89
CA ARG A 464 18.22 14.39 7.94
C ARG A 464 17.73 13.03 8.46
N GLN A 465 18.31 11.92 8.00
CA GLN A 465 17.91 10.58 8.43
C GLN A 465 18.20 10.35 9.92
N VAL A 466 19.34 10.81 10.42
CA VAL A 466 19.75 10.65 11.82
C VAL A 466 19.02 11.64 12.74
N GLU A 467 19.15 12.95 12.49
CA GLU A 467 18.71 13.99 13.42
C GLU A 467 17.21 14.26 13.37
N VAL A 468 16.63 14.24 12.16
CA VAL A 468 15.22 14.58 11.94
C VAL A 468 14.35 13.34 11.99
N ARG A 469 14.72 12.30 11.23
CA ARG A 469 13.91 11.07 11.15
C ARG A 469 14.18 10.09 12.29
N GLY A 470 15.38 10.10 12.87
CA GLY A 470 15.72 9.30 14.05
C GLY A 470 16.28 7.91 13.77
N PHE A 471 16.83 7.66 12.58
CA PHE A 471 17.55 6.42 12.27
C PHE A 471 18.97 6.47 12.83
N LYS A 472 19.18 5.86 13.99
CA LYS A 472 20.39 6.03 14.82
C LYS A 472 21.70 5.73 14.06
N LYS A 473 21.73 4.63 13.33
CA LYS A 473 22.92 4.09 12.68
C LYS A 473 22.97 4.37 11.17
N PHE A 474 22.12 5.27 10.67
CA PHE A 474 21.97 5.48 9.23
C PHE A 474 23.25 6.00 8.57
N ALA A 475 23.94 6.98 9.18
CA ALA A 475 25.17 7.52 8.61
C ALA A 475 26.27 6.45 8.50
N GLU A 476 26.45 5.64 9.56
CA GLU A 476 27.43 4.54 9.59
C GLU A 476 27.13 3.49 8.51
N PHE A 477 25.86 3.08 8.41
CA PHE A 477 25.41 2.17 7.36
C PHE A 477 25.64 2.73 5.96
N ASN A 478 25.24 3.98 5.74
CA ASN A 478 25.31 4.62 4.44
C ASN A 478 26.76 4.77 3.96
N GLN A 479 27.69 5.15 4.85
CA GLN A 479 29.12 5.20 4.53
C GLN A 479 29.70 3.81 4.23
N PHE A 480 29.32 2.78 4.99
CA PHE A 480 29.67 1.40 4.67
C PHE A 480 29.18 1.00 3.27
N LEU A 481 27.91 1.25 2.95
CA LEU A 481 27.34 0.91 1.65
C LEU A 481 28.02 1.67 0.50
N ILE A 482 28.31 2.97 0.67
CA ILE A 482 29.01 3.77 -0.33
C ILE A 482 30.39 3.18 -0.60
N GLN A 483 31.14 2.83 0.45
CA GLN A 483 32.47 2.25 0.28
C GLN A 483 32.42 0.88 -0.37
N LEU A 484 31.47 0.04 0.06
CA LEU A 484 31.22 -1.27 -0.55
C LEU A 484 30.87 -1.13 -2.03
N TYR A 485 29.99 -0.18 -2.36
CA TYR A 485 29.60 0.11 -3.74
C TYR A 485 30.80 0.57 -4.56
N LYS A 486 31.57 1.56 -4.11
CA LYS A 486 32.74 2.08 -4.86
C LYS A 486 33.81 1.02 -5.12
N ASN A 487 34.00 0.08 -4.21
CA ASN A 487 35.03 -0.96 -4.31
C ASN A 487 34.53 -2.28 -4.92
N ARG A 488 33.27 -2.35 -5.34
CA ARG A 488 32.72 -3.57 -5.95
C ARG A 488 33.49 -3.95 -7.21
N SER A 489 33.54 -5.25 -7.49
CA SER A 489 34.18 -5.75 -8.70
C SER A 489 33.43 -5.23 -9.94
N LYS A 490 34.15 -5.05 -11.04
CA LYS A 490 33.54 -4.65 -12.31
C LYS A 490 32.45 -5.64 -12.70
N GLY A 491 31.25 -5.12 -12.97
CA GLY A 491 30.07 -5.94 -13.31
C GLY A 491 29.19 -6.31 -12.13
N GLN A 492 29.67 -6.18 -10.88
CA GLN A 492 28.80 -6.35 -9.71
C GLN A 492 27.78 -5.22 -9.61
N VAL A 493 26.55 -5.59 -9.28
CA VAL A 493 25.39 -4.72 -9.09
C VAL A 493 25.01 -4.63 -7.61
N VAL A 494 24.10 -3.73 -7.24
CA VAL A 494 23.68 -3.60 -5.82
C VAL A 494 23.11 -4.91 -5.27
N ALA A 495 22.33 -5.66 -6.05
CA ALA A 495 21.80 -6.96 -5.62
C ALA A 495 22.91 -7.95 -5.19
N ASP A 496 24.06 -7.95 -5.88
CA ASP A 496 25.19 -8.82 -5.51
C ASP A 496 25.82 -8.45 -4.17
N LEU A 497 25.59 -7.22 -3.69
CA LEU A 497 26.12 -6.70 -2.43
C LEU A 497 25.22 -7.03 -1.23
N TYR A 498 23.98 -7.51 -1.45
CA TYR A 498 23.01 -7.80 -0.38
C TYR A 498 23.55 -8.73 0.72
N PRO A 499 24.33 -9.80 0.44
CA PRO A 499 24.91 -10.62 1.50
C PRO A 499 25.76 -9.82 2.48
N GLN A 500 26.58 -8.89 1.99
CA GLN A 500 27.45 -8.04 2.81
C GLN A 500 26.66 -6.94 3.52
N ILE A 501 25.62 -6.40 2.87
CA ILE A 501 24.68 -5.45 3.45
C ILE A 501 23.97 -6.07 4.66
N VAL A 502 23.37 -7.25 4.49
CA VAL A 502 22.67 -7.94 5.58
C VAL A 502 23.64 -8.32 6.70
N ALA A 503 24.83 -8.80 6.36
CA ALA A 503 25.87 -9.10 7.36
C ALA A 503 26.27 -7.86 8.18
N TRP A 504 26.33 -6.67 7.56
CA TRP A 504 26.59 -5.44 8.29
C TRP A 504 25.52 -5.17 9.35
N PHE A 505 24.23 -5.30 9.00
CA PHE A 505 23.16 -5.12 9.99
C PHE A 505 23.24 -6.15 11.13
N VAL A 506 23.54 -7.41 10.83
CA VAL A 506 23.69 -8.47 11.85
C VAL A 506 24.83 -8.17 12.81
N ASN A 507 25.95 -7.65 12.32
CA ASN A 507 27.16 -7.37 13.11
C ASN A 507 27.09 -6.04 13.88
N ASN A 508 26.15 -5.17 13.54
CA ASN A 508 26.02 -3.83 14.11
C ASN A 508 24.66 -3.63 14.78
N LYS A 509 24.01 -4.68 15.27
CA LYS A 509 22.74 -4.57 16.02
C LYS A 509 22.90 -3.92 17.38
#